data_AF-A0A517YLG6-F1
#
_entry.id   AF-A0A517YLG6-F1
#
_cell.length_a   1.000
_cell.length_b   1.000
_cell.length_c   1.000
_cell.angle_alpha   90.00
_cell.angle_beta   90.00
_cell.angle_gamma   90.00
#
_symmetry.space_group_name_H-M   'P 1'
#
loop_
_entity.id
_entity.type
_entity.pdbx_description
1 polymer ?
#
loop_
_entity_poly.entity_id
_entity_poly.type
_entity_poly.pdbx_seq_one_letter_code
_entity_poly.pdbx_strand_id
1 'polypeptide(L)'
;MGLSEAVISNIVTIVSEGREFIGRYKDNPGQPSDYGFFSSDFAREHDLSLYFDVIHLAHFGVEDPHLRIPVVIPTAARLACDYFLGDWRENTIVYYEPCDRQKCREVLNWVDEFRMGVLSALLARDYEVLAAICSYVKDDLPPDDGAWRRTIADRRALYFLAEVLPHFVLAHWAAVPPTSTLNKPRAAALQRGIQCIAAGDPVACAKYVTKLVREFIRLDFRPRHSRVPVSWDASILFAAAGLRWPNGLQLPCEVMDFILTKESVGLAN
;
A
#
# COMPACT_ATOMS: atom_id res chain seq x y z
N MET A 1 -24.88 -4.30 0.61
CA MET A 1 -24.80 -5.56 -0.19
C MET A 1 -23.34 -5.82 -0.37
N GLY A 2 -22.84 -6.94 0.15
CA GLY A 2 -21.44 -7.31 -0.03
C GLY A 2 -21.11 -7.71 -1.47
N LEU A 3 -19.83 -7.96 -1.74
CA LEU A 3 -19.39 -8.51 -3.03
C LEU A 3 -20.09 -9.86 -3.30
N SER A 4 -20.63 -10.03 -4.51
CA SER A 4 -21.24 -11.32 -4.87
C SER A 4 -20.16 -12.37 -5.15
N GLU A 5 -20.50 -13.65 -4.98
CA GLU A 5 -19.59 -14.77 -5.28
C GLU A 5 -19.05 -14.71 -6.71
N ALA A 6 -19.88 -14.30 -7.69
CA ALA A 6 -19.45 -14.13 -9.07
C ALA A 6 -18.41 -13.01 -9.23
N VAL A 7 -18.49 -11.93 -8.47
CA VAL A 7 -17.47 -10.87 -8.48
C VAL A 7 -16.18 -11.36 -7.84
N ILE A 8 -16.27 -12.05 -6.69
CA ILE A 8 -15.11 -12.63 -6.01
C ILE A 8 -14.39 -13.63 -6.92
N SER A 9 -15.13 -14.55 -7.57
CA SER A 9 -14.56 -15.53 -8.50
C SER A 9 -13.83 -14.86 -9.68
N ASN A 10 -14.37 -13.77 -10.24
CA ASN A 10 -13.70 -13.01 -11.29
C ASN A 10 -12.42 -12.33 -10.79
N ILE A 11 -12.44 -11.71 -9.60
CA ILE A 11 -11.26 -11.11 -8.97
C ILE A 11 -10.16 -12.16 -8.78
N VAL A 12 -10.50 -13.31 -8.20
CA VAL A 12 -9.57 -14.42 -7.97
C VAL A 12 -8.94 -14.88 -9.28
N THR A 13 -9.73 -14.99 -10.36
CA THR A 13 -9.23 -15.36 -11.68
C THR A 13 -8.22 -14.33 -12.21
N ILE A 14 -8.60 -13.04 -12.20
CA ILE A 14 -7.75 -11.95 -12.72
C ILE A 14 -6.42 -11.83 -11.95
N VAL A 15 -6.47 -11.95 -10.62
CA VAL A 15 -5.27 -11.91 -9.77
C VAL A 15 -4.41 -13.15 -10.01
N SER A 16 -5.01 -14.33 -10.14
CA SER A 16 -4.27 -15.58 -10.41
C SER A 16 -3.56 -15.56 -11.78
N GLU A 17 -4.26 -15.13 -12.84
CA GLU A 17 -3.68 -14.99 -14.18
C GLU A 17 -2.55 -13.96 -14.23
N GLY A 18 -2.61 -12.92 -13.37
CA GLY A 18 -1.55 -11.92 -13.27
C GLY A 18 -0.21 -12.46 -12.80
N ARG A 19 -0.19 -13.62 -12.13
CA ARG A 19 1.00 -14.21 -11.48
C ARG A 19 1.85 -15.08 -12.40
N GLU A 20 1.35 -15.50 -13.56
CA GLU A 20 2.07 -16.42 -14.46
C GLU A 20 3.34 -15.79 -15.11
N PHE A 21 3.51 -14.47 -15.02
CA PHE A 21 4.74 -13.79 -15.43
C PHE A 21 5.78 -13.81 -14.28
N ILE A 22 6.39 -14.97 -14.01
CA ILE A 22 7.40 -15.10 -12.94
C ILE A 22 8.80 -14.79 -13.49
N GLY A 23 9.27 -13.56 -13.32
CA GLY A 23 10.68 -13.21 -13.41
C GLY A 23 11.35 -13.35 -12.05
N ARG A 24 11.94 -14.52 -11.75
CA ARG A 24 12.75 -14.69 -10.54
C ARG A 24 13.96 -13.76 -10.61
N TYR A 25 14.04 -12.74 -9.76
CA TYR A 25 15.30 -12.03 -9.55
C TYR A 25 16.36 -13.04 -9.11
N LYS A 26 17.45 -13.13 -9.86
CA LYS A 26 18.68 -13.81 -9.44
C LYS A 26 19.68 -12.70 -9.11
N ASP A 27 20.05 -12.60 -7.84
CA ASP A 27 21.20 -11.83 -7.36
C ASP A 27 22.51 -12.41 -7.91
N ASN A 28 22.73 -12.38 -9.23
CA ASN A 28 24.04 -12.67 -9.81
C ASN A 28 24.68 -11.34 -10.24
N PRO A 29 25.43 -10.68 -9.35
CA PRO A 29 26.28 -9.56 -9.75
C PRO A 29 27.29 -10.08 -10.79
N GLY A 30 27.07 -9.75 -12.06
CA GLY A 30 28.00 -10.07 -13.16
C GLY A 30 27.45 -10.91 -14.31
N GLN A 31 26.19 -11.37 -14.28
CA GLN A 31 25.57 -11.95 -15.48
C GLN A 31 24.61 -10.95 -16.13
N PRO A 32 24.88 -10.45 -17.35
CA PRO A 32 23.85 -9.77 -18.12
C PRO A 32 22.71 -10.76 -18.33
N SER A 33 21.50 -10.41 -17.91
CA SER A 33 20.33 -11.21 -18.22
C SER A 33 20.19 -11.28 -19.75
N ASP A 34 20.07 -12.50 -20.29
CA ASP A 34 19.79 -12.73 -21.73
C ASP A 34 18.52 -12.00 -22.19
N TYR A 35 17.67 -11.60 -21.24
CA TYR A 35 16.65 -10.56 -21.38
C TYR A 35 17.21 -9.25 -20.87
N GLY A 36 17.83 -8.46 -21.76
CA GLY A 36 18.26 -7.11 -21.41
C GLY A 36 17.09 -6.28 -20.84
N PHE A 37 17.42 -5.33 -19.96
CA PHE A 37 16.59 -4.17 -19.62
C PHE A 37 15.48 -4.29 -18.57
N PHE A 38 15.39 -5.35 -17.74
CA PHE A 38 14.65 -5.16 -16.49
C PHE A 38 15.56 -4.43 -15.50
N SER A 39 15.36 -3.11 -15.38
CA SER A 39 15.96 -2.31 -14.31
C SER A 39 15.69 -3.02 -12.98
N SER A 40 16.66 -2.95 -12.05
CA SER A 40 16.50 -3.44 -10.68
C SER A 40 15.23 -2.94 -9.99
N ASP A 41 14.70 -1.81 -10.46
CA ASP A 41 13.41 -1.22 -10.12
C ASP A 41 12.22 -2.08 -10.55
N PHE A 42 12.07 -2.37 -11.85
CA PHE A 42 10.94 -3.16 -12.38
C PHE A 42 10.83 -4.54 -11.72
N ALA A 43 11.97 -5.21 -11.49
CA ALA A 43 11.97 -6.51 -10.84
C ALA A 43 11.43 -6.44 -9.40
N ARG A 44 11.78 -5.39 -8.65
CA ARG A 44 11.33 -5.20 -7.26
C ARG A 44 9.87 -4.76 -7.17
N GLU A 45 9.44 -3.87 -8.07
CA GLU A 45 8.03 -3.52 -8.23
C GLU A 45 7.20 -4.78 -8.49
N HIS A 46 7.66 -5.61 -9.44
CA HIS A 46 7.00 -6.85 -9.80
C HIS A 46 6.95 -7.85 -8.64
N ASP A 47 8.07 -8.08 -7.96
CA ASP A 47 8.11 -8.95 -6.78
C ASP A 47 7.17 -8.44 -5.68
N LEU A 48 7.17 -7.14 -5.38
CA LEU A 48 6.27 -6.57 -4.38
C LEU A 48 4.79 -6.76 -4.77
N SER A 49 4.47 -6.51 -6.04
CA SER A 49 3.13 -6.71 -6.60
C SER A 49 2.67 -8.17 -6.47
N LEU A 50 3.54 -9.13 -6.78
CA LEU A 50 3.26 -10.58 -6.65
C LEU A 50 2.94 -10.97 -5.20
N TYR A 51 3.70 -10.47 -4.23
CA TYR A 51 3.40 -10.74 -2.82
C TYR A 51 2.05 -10.14 -2.44
N PHE A 52 1.73 -8.95 -2.96
CA PHE A 52 0.47 -8.29 -2.68
C PHE A 52 -0.73 -9.01 -3.32
N ASP A 53 -0.56 -9.59 -4.50
CA ASP A 53 -1.55 -10.47 -5.13
C ASP A 53 -1.87 -11.68 -4.25
N VAL A 54 -0.86 -12.29 -3.62
CA VAL A 54 -1.08 -13.40 -2.67
C VAL A 54 -1.87 -12.93 -1.43
N ILE A 55 -1.57 -11.73 -0.92
CA ILE A 55 -2.33 -11.14 0.20
C ILE A 55 -3.79 -10.87 -0.22
N HIS A 56 -4.02 -10.37 -1.43
CA HIS A 56 -5.37 -10.19 -1.97
C HIS A 56 -6.13 -11.51 -2.11
N LEU A 57 -5.48 -12.57 -2.62
CA LEU A 57 -6.11 -13.89 -2.72
C LEU A 57 -6.52 -14.42 -1.35
N ALA A 58 -5.64 -14.31 -0.35
CA ALA A 58 -5.96 -14.72 1.02
C ALA A 58 -7.11 -13.93 1.63
N HIS A 59 -7.23 -12.62 1.33
CA HIS A 59 -8.37 -11.81 1.75
C HIS A 59 -9.72 -12.39 1.26
N PHE A 60 -9.73 -13.06 0.10
CA PHE A 60 -10.90 -13.76 -0.45
C PHE A 60 -10.94 -15.25 -0.10
N GLY A 61 -10.15 -15.70 0.88
CA GLY A 61 -10.13 -17.10 1.31
C GLY A 61 -9.46 -18.07 0.32
N VAL A 62 -8.65 -17.56 -0.61
CA VAL A 62 -7.89 -18.38 -1.55
C VAL A 62 -6.45 -18.52 -1.05
N GLU A 63 -6.06 -19.76 -0.76
CA GLU A 63 -4.69 -20.07 -0.33
C GLU A 63 -3.77 -20.27 -1.53
N ASP A 64 -2.55 -19.73 -1.43
CA ASP A 64 -1.49 -20.07 -2.36
C ASP A 64 -0.78 -21.37 -1.96
N PRO A 65 -0.54 -22.32 -2.88
CA PRO A 65 0.06 -23.61 -2.56
C PRO A 65 1.56 -23.53 -2.19
N HIS A 66 2.23 -22.40 -2.45
CA HIS A 66 3.66 -22.24 -2.28
C HIS A 66 4.04 -21.16 -1.26
N LEU A 67 3.16 -20.18 -1.02
CA LEU A 67 3.41 -19.00 -0.21
C LEU A 67 2.41 -18.92 0.95
N ARG A 68 2.93 -18.82 2.17
CA ARG A 68 2.12 -18.75 3.39
C ARG A 68 2.02 -17.32 3.89
N ILE A 69 0.81 -16.84 4.19
CA ILE A 69 0.55 -15.46 4.61
C ILE A 69 1.43 -14.95 5.77
N PRO A 70 1.68 -15.73 6.84
CA PRO A 70 2.57 -15.31 7.91
C PRO A 70 4.01 -15.01 7.46
N VAL A 71 4.45 -15.56 6.31
CA VAL A 71 5.75 -15.29 5.70
C VAL A 71 5.64 -14.19 4.65
N VAL A 72 4.58 -14.19 3.85
CA VAL A 72 4.35 -13.24 2.75
C VAL A 72 4.28 -11.81 3.27
N ILE A 73 3.48 -11.53 4.30
CA ILE A 73 3.24 -10.16 4.78
C ILE A 73 4.53 -9.48 5.30
N PRO A 74 5.32 -10.10 6.21
CA PRO A 74 6.60 -9.53 6.62
C PRO A 74 7.60 -9.40 5.47
N THR A 75 7.60 -10.34 4.53
CA THR A 75 8.50 -10.30 3.37
C THR A 75 8.15 -9.15 2.43
N ALA A 76 6.86 -8.93 2.16
CA ALA A 76 6.38 -7.81 1.34
C ALA A 76 6.76 -6.45 1.96
N ALA A 77 6.65 -6.31 3.28
CA ALA A 77 7.09 -5.10 3.99
C ALA A 77 8.60 -4.85 3.78
N ARG A 78 9.43 -5.90 3.92
CA ARG A 78 10.89 -5.80 3.74
C ARG A 78 11.27 -5.55 2.29
N LEU A 79 10.59 -6.16 1.33
CA LEU A 79 10.78 -5.88 -0.11
C LEU A 79 10.45 -4.43 -0.44
N ALA A 80 9.38 -3.87 0.13
CA ALA A 80 9.09 -2.45 -0.03
C ALA A 80 10.18 -1.55 0.60
N CYS A 81 10.73 -1.95 1.74
CA CYS A 81 11.87 -1.25 2.34
C CYS A 81 13.11 -1.30 1.44
N ASP A 82 13.46 -2.47 0.89
CA ASP A 82 14.55 -2.61 -0.08
C ASP A 82 14.27 -1.81 -1.37
N TYR A 83 13.02 -1.80 -1.84
CA TYR A 83 12.60 -0.95 -2.95
C TYR A 83 12.92 0.52 -2.69
N PHE A 84 12.72 1.04 -1.47
CA PHE A 84 12.98 2.46 -1.20
C PHE A 84 14.40 2.80 -0.78
N LEU A 85 15.05 1.91 -0.04
CA LEU A 85 16.30 2.20 0.67
C LEU A 85 17.47 1.30 0.28
N GLY A 86 17.23 0.26 -0.54
CA GLY A 86 18.26 -0.66 -0.98
C GLY A 86 19.36 0.00 -1.80
N ASP A 87 20.54 -0.62 -1.77
CA ASP A 87 21.76 -0.11 -2.41
C ASP A 87 21.66 -0.04 -3.95
N TRP A 88 20.69 -0.76 -4.53
CA TRP A 88 20.43 -0.75 -5.97
C TRP A 88 20.10 0.66 -6.49
N ARG A 89 19.57 1.55 -5.65
CA ARG A 89 19.25 2.93 -6.02
C ARG A 89 20.47 3.82 -6.27
N GLU A 90 21.66 3.40 -5.85
CA GLU A 90 22.88 4.20 -6.02
C GLU A 90 23.40 4.17 -7.46
N ASN A 91 23.05 3.15 -8.26
CA ASN A 91 23.55 2.97 -9.62
C ASN A 91 22.52 2.32 -10.56
N THR A 92 21.23 2.63 -10.40
CA THR A 92 20.20 2.08 -11.28
C THR A 92 20.16 2.82 -12.61
N ILE A 93 19.63 2.18 -13.64
CA ILE A 93 19.39 2.80 -14.95
C ILE A 93 17.88 2.98 -15.10
N VAL A 94 17.43 4.22 -15.22
CA VAL A 94 16.03 4.57 -15.49
C VAL A 94 15.98 5.25 -16.85
N TYR A 95 15.15 4.76 -17.78
CA TYR A 95 15.04 5.30 -19.14
C TYR A 95 16.39 5.48 -19.86
N TYR A 96 17.29 4.51 -19.72
CA TYR A 96 18.66 4.54 -20.29
C TYR A 96 19.62 5.54 -19.64
N GLU A 97 19.20 6.24 -18.58
CA GLU A 97 20.01 7.18 -17.83
C GLU A 97 20.40 6.59 -16.46
N PRO A 98 21.69 6.58 -16.10
CA PRO A 98 22.12 6.28 -14.74
C PRO A 98 21.49 7.27 -13.77
N CYS A 99 20.82 6.76 -12.75
CA CYS A 99 20.16 7.54 -11.71
C CYS A 99 20.76 7.17 -10.35
N ASP A 100 21.12 8.20 -9.59
CA ASP A 100 21.42 8.06 -8.17
C ASP A 100 20.11 8.02 -7.35
N ARG A 101 20.24 7.87 -6.03
CA ARG A 101 19.08 7.79 -5.14
C ARG A 101 18.19 9.02 -5.21
N GLN A 102 18.77 10.23 -5.35
CA GLN A 102 17.99 11.45 -5.45
C GLN A 102 17.22 11.49 -6.77
N LYS A 103 17.87 11.17 -7.89
CA LYS A 103 17.20 11.16 -9.19
C LYS A 103 16.09 10.13 -9.24
N CYS A 104 16.30 8.94 -8.68
CA CYS A 104 15.28 7.91 -8.53
C CYS A 104 14.04 8.40 -7.76
N ARG A 105 14.24 9.21 -6.70
CA ARG A 105 13.12 9.83 -5.96
C ARG A 105 12.28 10.74 -6.84
N GLU A 106 12.90 11.41 -7.80
CA GLU A 106 12.22 12.33 -8.71
C GLU A 106 11.52 11.62 -9.87
N VAL A 107 12.11 10.56 -10.43
CA VAL A 107 11.65 10.01 -11.72
C VAL A 107 10.81 8.74 -11.61
N LEU A 108 10.92 7.99 -10.51
CA LEU A 108 10.20 6.73 -10.35
C LEU A 108 8.81 6.94 -9.76
N ASN A 109 7.86 6.14 -10.22
CA ASN A 109 6.57 6.00 -9.54
C ASN A 109 6.81 5.21 -8.25
N TRP A 110 6.35 5.73 -7.13
CA TRP A 110 6.63 5.17 -5.80
C TRP A 110 5.38 4.93 -4.97
N VAL A 111 4.24 5.44 -5.43
CA VAL A 111 3.08 5.64 -4.57
C VAL A 111 2.38 4.32 -4.28
N ASP A 112 2.41 3.38 -5.21
CA ASP A 112 1.80 2.07 -5.06
C ASP A 112 2.68 1.18 -4.15
N GLU A 113 3.99 1.19 -4.35
CA GLU A 113 5.00 0.50 -3.53
C GLU A 113 4.98 1.03 -2.10
N PHE A 114 4.81 2.34 -1.93
CA PHE A 114 4.64 2.95 -0.61
C PHE A 114 3.39 2.45 0.09
N ARG A 115 2.24 2.42 -0.59
CA ARG A 115 0.97 1.94 -0.01
C ARG A 115 1.03 0.45 0.32
N MET A 116 1.56 -0.36 -0.59
CA MET A 116 1.77 -1.80 -0.39
C MET A 116 2.71 -2.07 0.79
N GLY A 117 3.83 -1.33 0.86
CA GLY A 117 4.81 -1.44 1.94
C GLY A 117 4.25 -1.03 3.30
N VAL A 118 3.60 0.14 3.38
CA VAL A 118 2.97 0.63 4.62
C VAL A 118 1.89 -0.32 5.12
N LEU A 119 1.01 -0.81 4.22
CA LEU A 119 -0.03 -1.75 4.64
C LEU A 119 0.57 -3.06 5.12
N SER A 120 1.52 -3.63 4.38
CA SER A 120 2.23 -4.85 4.76
C SER A 120 2.93 -4.70 6.13
N ALA A 121 3.62 -3.59 6.37
CA ALA A 121 4.30 -3.31 7.64
C ALA A 121 3.31 -3.16 8.81
N LEU A 122 2.16 -2.50 8.59
CA LEU A 122 1.10 -2.39 9.60
C LEU A 122 0.48 -3.75 9.95
N LEU A 123 0.20 -4.59 8.95
CA LEU A 123 -0.33 -5.95 9.15
C LEU A 123 0.69 -6.86 9.85
N ALA A 124 1.97 -6.76 9.49
CA ALA A 124 3.08 -7.46 10.12
C ALA A 124 3.36 -6.97 11.55
N ARG A 125 2.92 -5.75 11.90
CA ARG A 125 3.40 -4.98 13.05
C ARG A 125 4.92 -4.80 13.06
N ASP A 126 5.52 -4.69 11.88
CA ASP A 126 6.95 -4.43 11.71
C ASP A 126 7.16 -2.91 11.67
N TYR A 127 7.22 -2.30 12.85
CA TYR A 127 7.25 -0.85 12.99
C TYR A 127 8.59 -0.22 12.62
N GLU A 128 9.68 -1.00 12.69
CA GLU A 128 10.99 -0.55 12.23
C GLU A 128 10.97 -0.37 10.71
N VAL A 129 10.45 -1.38 9.99
CA VAL A 129 10.24 -1.31 8.54
C VAL A 129 9.25 -0.21 8.17
N LEU A 130 8.16 -0.04 8.93
CA LEU A 130 7.21 1.04 8.71
C LEU A 130 7.89 2.42 8.79
N ALA A 131 8.66 2.66 9.84
CA ALA A 131 9.39 3.93 10.02
C ALA A 131 10.40 4.17 8.89
N ALA A 132 11.12 3.12 8.47
CA ALA A 132 12.05 3.18 7.36
C ALA A 132 11.36 3.58 6.05
N ILE A 133 10.26 2.91 5.68
CA ILE A 133 9.47 3.24 4.47
C ILE A 133 8.94 4.69 4.55
N CYS A 134 8.39 5.11 5.69
CA CYS A 134 7.87 6.46 5.86
C CYS A 134 8.96 7.55 5.72
N SER A 135 10.22 7.25 6.06
CA SER A 135 11.33 8.21 5.94
C SER A 135 11.68 8.60 4.49
N TYR A 136 11.25 7.80 3.51
CA TYR A 136 11.48 8.06 2.09
C TYR A 136 10.59 9.19 1.53
N VAL A 137 9.33 9.26 2.02
CA VAL A 137 8.32 10.19 1.53
C VAL A 137 8.57 11.58 2.11
N LYS A 138 8.87 12.54 1.24
CA LYS A 138 9.06 13.96 1.61
C LYS A 138 8.24 14.88 0.72
N ASP A 139 8.13 16.15 1.11
CA ASP A 139 7.35 17.17 0.41
C ASP A 139 7.92 17.57 -0.96
N ASP A 140 9.20 17.28 -1.19
CA ASP A 140 9.96 17.52 -2.43
C ASP A 140 9.61 16.56 -3.59
N LEU A 141 8.84 15.50 -3.34
CA LEU A 141 8.55 14.48 -4.34
C LEU A 141 7.59 15.02 -5.45
N PRO A 142 7.95 14.86 -6.74
CA PRO A 142 7.17 15.39 -7.85
C PRO A 142 5.83 14.66 -8.03
N PRO A 143 4.91 15.20 -8.86
CA PRO A 143 3.73 14.51 -9.39
C PRO A 143 4.01 13.07 -9.89
N ASP A 144 3.01 12.19 -9.83
CA ASP A 144 3.03 10.75 -10.12
C ASP A 144 1.93 10.67 -11.16
N ASP A 145 2.40 10.66 -12.39
CA ASP A 145 1.57 10.60 -13.59
C ASP A 145 1.20 9.14 -13.92
N GLY A 146 1.45 8.20 -13.00
CA GLY A 146 1.14 6.79 -13.10
C GLY A 146 -0.35 6.48 -13.30
N ALA A 147 -0.67 5.18 -13.30
CA ALA A 147 -1.93 4.61 -13.80
C ALA A 147 -3.21 5.24 -13.22
N TRP A 148 -3.12 5.87 -12.04
CA TRP A 148 -4.26 6.43 -11.30
C TRP A 148 -4.38 7.96 -11.38
N ARG A 149 -3.57 8.65 -12.21
CA ARG A 149 -3.57 10.11 -12.39
C ARG A 149 -3.62 10.87 -11.05
N ARG A 150 -2.72 10.54 -10.13
CA ARG A 150 -2.75 11.06 -8.75
C ARG A 150 -2.37 12.52 -8.72
N THR A 151 -3.17 13.31 -8.00
CA THR A 151 -2.97 14.76 -7.95
C THR A 151 -1.95 15.13 -6.86
N ILE A 152 -1.45 16.36 -6.90
CA ILE A 152 -0.61 16.94 -5.83
C ILE A 152 -1.29 16.82 -4.46
N ALA A 153 -2.63 16.92 -4.41
CA ALA A 153 -3.37 16.80 -3.16
C ALA A 153 -3.31 15.38 -2.57
N ASP A 154 -3.41 14.34 -3.40
CA ASP A 154 -3.28 12.94 -2.95
C ASP A 154 -1.90 12.69 -2.33
N ARG A 155 -0.87 13.26 -2.95
CA ARG A 155 0.52 13.19 -2.50
C ARG A 155 0.74 13.84 -1.13
N ARG A 156 0.19 15.04 -0.95
CA ARG A 156 0.23 15.74 0.35
C ARG A 156 -0.45 14.95 1.46
N ALA A 157 -1.54 14.25 1.14
CA ALA A 157 -2.18 13.37 2.12
C ALA A 157 -1.29 12.17 2.50
N LEU A 158 -0.53 11.61 1.54
CA LEU A 158 0.40 10.51 1.80
C LEU A 158 1.66 10.95 2.53
N TYR A 159 2.18 12.15 2.23
CA TYR A 159 3.24 12.77 3.02
C TYR A 159 2.81 12.95 4.48
N PHE A 160 1.62 13.53 4.68
CA PHE A 160 1.05 13.70 6.01
C PHE A 160 0.85 12.36 6.73
N LEU A 161 0.42 11.32 6.01
CA LEU A 161 0.34 9.96 6.55
C LEU A 161 1.73 9.45 6.97
N ALA A 162 2.76 9.62 6.13
CA ALA A 162 4.12 9.17 6.39
C ALA A 162 4.75 9.89 7.60
N GLU A 163 4.49 11.19 7.77
CA GLU A 163 4.93 11.94 8.95
C GLU A 163 4.28 11.43 10.23
N VAL A 164 2.99 11.11 10.18
CA VAL A 164 2.19 10.84 11.38
C VAL A 164 2.25 9.39 11.85
N LEU A 165 2.32 8.42 10.91
CA LEU A 165 2.28 7.00 11.23
C LEU A 165 3.36 6.54 12.24
N PRO A 166 4.64 6.95 12.13
CA PRO A 166 5.66 6.57 13.11
C PRO A 166 5.33 7.04 14.54
N HIS A 167 4.65 8.20 14.69
CA HIS A 167 4.24 8.71 16.00
C HIS A 167 3.09 7.90 16.61
N PHE A 168 2.18 7.38 15.78
CA PHE A 168 1.10 6.51 16.23
C PHE A 168 1.62 5.21 16.86
N VAL A 169 2.66 4.62 16.26
CA VAL A 169 3.34 3.44 16.81
C VAL A 169 3.88 3.73 18.21
N LEU A 170 4.53 4.88 18.40
CA LEU A 170 5.12 5.25 19.68
C LEU A 170 4.07 5.73 20.71
N ALA A 171 2.77 5.59 20.41
CA ALA A 171 1.66 6.13 21.19
C ALA A 171 1.76 7.65 21.45
N HIS A 172 2.50 8.38 20.61
CA HIS A 172 2.61 9.83 20.66
C HIS A 172 1.47 10.44 19.84
N TRP A 173 0.27 10.39 20.41
CA TRP A 173 -0.97 10.88 19.80
C TRP A 173 -1.14 12.41 19.89
N ALA A 174 -0.03 13.16 19.88
CA ALA A 174 -0.06 14.61 19.97
C ALA A 174 -0.94 15.21 18.85
N ALA A 175 -1.37 16.46 19.05
CA ALA A 175 -2.17 17.17 18.07
C ALA A 175 -1.44 17.19 16.73
N VAL A 176 -1.95 16.42 15.78
CA VAL A 176 -1.42 16.39 14.43
C VAL A 176 -1.68 17.76 13.80
N PRO A 177 -0.66 18.46 13.29
CA PRO A 177 -0.80 19.84 12.83
C PRO A 177 -1.87 19.94 11.74
N PRO A 178 -2.66 21.02 11.72
CA PRO A 178 -3.61 21.26 10.65
C PRO A 178 -2.85 21.49 9.35
N THR A 179 -2.81 20.48 8.48
CA THR A 179 -2.26 20.62 7.13
C THR A 179 -3.24 21.34 6.22
N SER A 180 -2.71 22.02 5.19
CA SER A 180 -3.47 22.80 4.21
C SER A 180 -4.72 22.07 3.74
N THR A 181 -5.84 22.78 3.53
CA THR A 181 -7.07 22.21 3.00
C THR A 181 -6.80 21.50 1.66
N LEU A 182 -6.98 20.18 1.64
CA LEU A 182 -6.89 19.38 0.43
C LEU A 182 -8.23 19.43 -0.31
N ASN A 183 -8.22 19.91 -1.55
CA ASN A 183 -9.44 20.14 -2.33
C ASN A 183 -9.96 18.87 -3.04
N LYS A 184 -9.26 17.74 -2.92
CA LYS A 184 -9.64 16.47 -3.56
C LYS A 184 -10.34 15.55 -2.55
N PRO A 185 -11.53 15.00 -2.86
CA PRO A 185 -12.33 14.24 -1.89
C PRO A 185 -11.61 13.08 -1.21
N ARG A 186 -10.85 12.27 -1.96
CA ARG A 186 -10.05 11.13 -1.46
C ARG A 186 -8.95 11.61 -0.51
N ALA A 187 -8.11 12.53 -0.98
CA ALA A 187 -7.01 13.12 -0.19
C ALA A 187 -7.51 13.77 1.12
N ALA A 188 -8.59 14.53 1.04
CA ALA A 188 -9.23 15.15 2.21
C ALA A 188 -9.79 14.10 3.18
N ALA A 189 -10.39 13.01 2.66
CA ALA A 189 -10.90 11.93 3.50
C ALA A 189 -9.76 11.20 4.24
N LEU A 190 -8.64 10.93 3.57
CA LEU A 190 -7.47 10.30 4.19
C LEU A 190 -6.89 11.18 5.30
N GLN A 191 -6.62 12.46 5.01
CA GLN A 191 -6.11 13.43 5.99
C GLN A 191 -7.03 13.55 7.20
N ARG A 192 -8.34 13.67 6.98
CA ARG A 192 -9.32 13.76 8.07
C ARG A 192 -9.42 12.47 8.89
N GLY A 193 -9.32 11.31 8.24
CA GLY A 193 -9.26 10.02 8.92
C GLY A 193 -8.09 9.94 9.91
N ILE A 194 -6.89 10.34 9.47
CA ILE A 194 -5.68 10.39 10.32
C ILE A 194 -5.89 11.35 11.50
N GLN A 195 -6.48 12.52 11.27
CA GLN A 195 -6.81 13.48 12.33
C GLN A 195 -7.81 12.89 13.35
N CYS A 196 -8.81 12.13 12.90
CA CYS A 196 -9.74 11.44 13.80
C CYS A 196 -9.04 10.37 14.64
N ILE A 197 -8.08 9.62 14.07
CA ILE A 197 -7.24 8.70 14.84
C ILE A 197 -6.49 9.48 15.91
N ALA A 198 -5.79 10.57 15.58
CA ALA A 198 -5.05 11.38 16.54
C ALA A 198 -5.95 12.01 17.62
N ALA A 199 -7.16 12.44 17.26
CA ALA A 199 -8.12 13.02 18.19
C ALA A 199 -8.82 11.98 19.09
N GLY A 200 -8.72 10.69 18.79
CA GLY A 200 -9.42 9.66 19.55
C GLY A 200 -10.92 9.58 19.25
N ASP A 201 -11.33 9.92 18.01
CA ASP A 201 -12.72 9.86 17.56
C ASP A 201 -12.95 8.69 16.59
N PRO A 202 -13.30 7.48 17.10
CA PRO A 202 -13.50 6.31 16.25
C PRO A 202 -14.73 6.43 15.36
N VAL A 203 -15.76 7.17 15.79
CA VAL A 203 -17.01 7.34 15.01
C VAL A 203 -16.74 8.19 13.77
N ALA A 204 -16.04 9.31 13.94
CA ALA A 204 -15.63 10.13 12.80
C ALA A 204 -14.60 9.40 11.92
N CYS A 205 -13.66 8.65 12.51
CA CYS A 205 -12.71 7.84 11.75
C CYS A 205 -13.42 6.83 10.84
N ALA A 206 -14.39 6.06 11.38
CA ALA A 206 -15.20 5.11 10.63
C ALA A 206 -15.93 5.74 9.44
N LYS A 207 -16.44 6.97 9.60
CA LYS A 207 -17.05 7.75 8.52
C LYS A 207 -16.06 8.05 7.40
N TYR A 208 -14.82 8.39 7.72
CA TYR A 208 -13.80 8.68 6.70
C TYR A 208 -13.25 7.43 6.01
N VAL A 209 -13.09 6.32 6.74
CA VAL A 209 -12.77 5.01 6.13
C VAL A 209 -13.86 4.61 5.14
N THR A 210 -15.14 4.70 5.54
CA THR A 210 -16.29 4.44 4.65
C THR A 210 -16.27 5.34 3.41
N LYS A 211 -15.92 6.62 3.58
CA LYS A 211 -15.81 7.57 2.46
C LYS A 211 -14.70 7.19 1.48
N LEU A 212 -13.54 6.75 1.96
CA LEU A 212 -12.44 6.28 1.12
C LEU A 212 -12.85 5.06 0.29
N VAL A 213 -13.52 4.08 0.90
CA VAL A 213 -14.03 2.90 0.18
C VAL A 213 -15.03 3.30 -0.90
N ARG A 214 -15.96 4.23 -0.61
CA ARG A 214 -16.92 4.72 -1.61
C ARG A 214 -16.24 5.42 -2.79
N GLU A 215 -15.21 6.23 -2.52
CA GLU A 215 -14.43 6.87 -3.59
C GLU A 215 -13.68 5.83 -4.43
N PHE A 216 -13.07 4.82 -3.80
CA PHE A 216 -12.43 3.70 -4.49
C PHE A 216 -13.41 2.96 -5.39
N ILE A 217 -14.58 2.58 -4.87
CA ILE A 217 -15.61 1.89 -5.67
C ILE A 217 -16.02 2.72 -6.88
N ARG A 218 -16.19 4.03 -6.69
CA ARG A 218 -16.62 4.96 -7.74
C ARG A 218 -15.56 5.14 -8.83
N LEU A 219 -14.31 5.30 -8.45
CA LEU A 219 -13.23 5.73 -9.34
C LEU A 219 -12.41 4.56 -9.89
N ASP A 220 -12.06 3.62 -9.02
CA ASP A 220 -10.93 2.71 -9.23
C ASP A 220 -11.35 1.24 -9.34
N PHE A 221 -12.47 0.86 -8.69
CA PHE A 221 -12.98 -0.52 -8.75
C PHE A 221 -13.74 -0.80 -10.04
N ARG A 222 -13.33 -1.87 -10.72
CA ARG A 222 -13.92 -2.43 -11.93
C ARG A 222 -14.03 -3.95 -11.73
N PRO A 223 -15.22 -4.48 -11.38
CA PRO A 223 -15.39 -5.89 -11.01
C PRO A 223 -14.87 -6.93 -12.01
N ARG A 224 -14.71 -6.55 -13.29
CA ARG A 224 -14.26 -7.43 -14.37
C ARG A 224 -12.82 -7.18 -14.83
N HIS A 225 -12.14 -6.17 -14.28
CA HIS A 225 -10.83 -5.70 -14.78
C HIS A 225 -9.85 -5.28 -13.69
N SER A 226 -10.29 -5.10 -12.45
CA SER A 226 -9.41 -4.63 -11.37
C SER A 226 -8.56 -5.77 -10.82
N ARG A 227 -7.24 -5.64 -10.97
CA ARG A 227 -6.24 -6.42 -10.21
C ARG A 227 -6.11 -5.97 -8.76
N VAL A 228 -6.61 -4.78 -8.44
CA VAL A 228 -6.65 -4.22 -7.07
C VAL A 228 -8.10 -4.26 -6.59
N PRO A 229 -8.51 -5.28 -5.83
CA PRO A 229 -9.91 -5.48 -5.43
C PRO A 229 -10.28 -4.73 -4.14
N VAL A 230 -9.31 -4.18 -3.43
CA VAL A 230 -9.49 -3.49 -2.14
C VAL A 230 -9.00 -2.03 -2.20
N SER A 231 -9.50 -1.19 -1.30
CA SER A 231 -9.01 0.18 -1.15
C SER A 231 -7.78 0.20 -0.24
N TRP A 232 -6.59 0.42 -0.81
CA TRP A 232 -5.35 0.52 -0.01
C TRP A 232 -5.38 1.67 0.99
N ASP A 233 -5.86 2.85 0.60
CA ASP A 233 -5.96 4.02 1.49
C ASP A 233 -6.87 3.72 2.70
N ALA A 234 -8.01 3.06 2.47
CA ALA A 234 -8.92 2.66 3.54
C ALA A 234 -8.32 1.57 4.42
N SER A 235 -7.61 0.60 3.82
CA SER A 235 -6.95 -0.50 4.54
C SER A 235 -5.83 0.00 5.44
N ILE A 236 -5.00 0.93 4.96
CA ILE A 236 -3.95 1.57 5.77
C ILE A 236 -4.57 2.32 6.95
N LEU A 237 -5.62 3.11 6.69
CA LEU A 237 -6.27 3.88 7.75
C LEU A 237 -6.93 2.96 8.80
N PHE A 238 -7.55 1.86 8.37
CA PHE A 238 -8.13 0.87 9.26
C PHE A 238 -7.06 0.18 10.12
N ALA A 239 -5.97 -0.27 9.51
CA ALA A 239 -4.87 -0.91 10.23
C ALA A 239 -4.20 0.05 11.23
N ALA A 240 -3.99 1.31 10.83
CA ALA A 240 -3.47 2.35 11.72
C ALA A 240 -4.42 2.65 12.89
N ALA A 241 -5.73 2.69 12.64
CA ALA A 241 -6.74 2.86 13.68
C ALA A 241 -6.73 1.72 14.70
N GLY A 242 -6.47 0.49 14.25
CA GLY A 242 -6.30 -0.68 15.12
C GLY A 242 -5.15 -0.57 16.13
N LEU A 243 -4.14 0.28 15.86
CA LEU A 243 -3.07 0.58 16.83
C LEU A 243 -3.60 1.39 18.02
N ARG A 244 -4.61 2.24 17.80
CA ARG A 244 -5.22 3.07 18.85
C ARG A 244 -6.39 2.38 19.53
N TRP A 245 -7.18 1.65 18.76
CA TRP A 245 -8.38 0.97 19.23
C TRP A 245 -8.25 -0.53 18.95
N PRO A 246 -7.77 -1.33 19.92
CA PRO A 246 -7.53 -2.77 19.74
C PRO A 246 -8.78 -3.58 19.39
N ASN A 247 -9.96 -3.07 19.76
CA ASN A 247 -11.26 -3.67 19.40
C ASN A 247 -11.72 -3.29 17.98
N GLY A 248 -10.87 -2.61 17.22
CA GLY A 248 -11.11 -2.19 15.84
C GLY A 248 -12.09 -1.02 15.71
N LEU A 249 -12.24 -0.58 14.45
CA LEU A 249 -13.29 0.33 14.03
C LEU A 249 -14.51 -0.47 13.62
N GLN A 250 -15.69 -0.07 14.09
CA GLN A 250 -16.95 -0.64 13.65
C GLN A 250 -17.33 -0.05 12.29
N LEU A 251 -17.39 -0.89 11.26
CA LEU A 251 -17.73 -0.52 9.89
C LEU A 251 -18.88 -1.39 9.37
N PRO A 252 -19.70 -0.88 8.43
CA PRO A 252 -20.68 -1.70 7.74
C PRO A 252 -20.00 -2.87 7.02
N CYS A 253 -20.65 -4.05 6.99
CA CYS A 253 -20.07 -5.25 6.36
C CYS A 253 -19.69 -5.00 4.89
N GLU A 254 -20.51 -4.27 4.13
CA GLU A 254 -20.23 -3.96 2.73
C GLU A 254 -18.99 -3.06 2.52
N VAL A 255 -18.52 -2.38 3.57
CA VAL A 255 -17.28 -1.61 3.54
C VAL A 255 -16.09 -2.53 3.81
N MET A 256 -16.26 -3.52 4.69
CA MET A 256 -15.21 -4.46 5.07
C MET A 256 -14.74 -5.34 3.91
N ASP A 257 -15.61 -5.66 2.95
CA ASP A 257 -15.25 -6.42 1.72
C ASP A 257 -14.19 -5.73 0.85
N PHE A 258 -13.91 -4.44 1.08
CA PHE A 258 -12.93 -3.65 0.34
C PHE A 258 -11.76 -3.21 1.23
N ILE A 259 -11.63 -3.77 2.43
CA ILE A 259 -10.60 -3.42 3.41
C ILE A 259 -9.83 -4.67 3.77
N LEU A 260 -8.52 -4.62 3.54
CA LEU A 260 -7.61 -5.69 3.91
C LEU A 260 -7.31 -5.60 5.42
N THR A 261 -7.65 -6.66 6.16
CA THR A 261 -7.40 -6.77 7.61
C THR A 261 -6.57 -8.03 7.93
N LYS A 262 -5.99 -8.08 9.14
CA LYS A 262 -5.28 -9.27 9.63
C LYS A 262 -6.19 -10.51 9.60
N GLU A 263 -7.41 -10.38 10.08
CA GLU A 263 -8.39 -11.47 10.13
C GLU A 263 -8.78 -11.95 8.73
N SER A 264 -8.98 -11.02 7.79
CA SER A 264 -9.35 -11.37 6.42
C SER A 264 -8.30 -12.22 5.71
N VAL A 265 -7.03 -12.10 6.11
CA VAL A 265 -5.91 -12.88 5.56
C VAL A 265 -5.48 -14.03 6.49
N GLY A 266 -6.28 -14.36 7.50
CA GLY A 266 -6.05 -15.49 8.40
C GLY A 266 -5.00 -15.26 9.49
N LEU A 267 -4.68 -14.01 9.82
CA LEU A 267 -3.80 -13.66 10.94
C LEU A 267 -4.59 -13.32 12.21
N ALA A 268 -4.06 -13.73 13.36
CA ALA A 268 -4.61 -13.35 14.67
C ALA A 268 -4.29 -11.88 15.00
N ASN A 269 -5.22 -11.20 15.68
CA ASN A 269 -5.03 -9.82 16.15
C ASN A 269 -3.91 -9.69 17.18
#